data_AF-A0A0R3Q5N5-F1
#
_entry.id   AF-A0A0R3Q5N5-F1
#
_cell.length_a   1.000
_cell.length_b   1.000
_cell.length_c   1.000
_cell.angle_alpha   90.00
_cell.angle_beta   90.00
_cell.angle_gamma   90.00
#
_symmetry.space_group_name_H-M   'P 1'
#
loop_
_entity.id
_entity.type
_entity.pdbx_description
1 polymer ?
#
loop_
_entity_poly.entity_id
_entity_poly.type
_entity_poly.pdbx_seq_one_letter_code
_entity_poly.pdbx_strand_id
1 'polypeptide(L)'
;MTILSHLGPMTRTVEDSVLMLQTVAQPDARDGLIGAPRTTPWLAGAMDLKGLRVAYSPTFGYVNVDPQVASVVAQAVRGLEQLGAHVEQIDPGFSDPLEVFSTLWAAGAARLTGSMSDAQKQLLDPGLLRIAQRGVQLSLEDFNAALEARAALVARMAAFHEHYDVLVSPMMPITAFEAGHDVPPGSGMQAWTQWTPFTYPFNLTQQPAASVPCGLAANGLPVGLHVVAARFADETVLRTAITARVKNLESQLGSTLFVRNRAGARLTADGEAFVVYANQLLQTWEAARRDLPLPDGYRNVLHIGGEVSLCNPLMLGWAQALREHIPGYALRTEIREGEYLLRQLELGVLDAALVFQPQYWPGLQVEQVLEEKLILVQRVSQPDPYVYIDWGPGFRQQHDAALPDKARAALSFNLGPLALQYILEHGGAGYFRTRVVQSYLDSGVMQRVPKAPEFSFPTFLVYSRARDSAVLQQALGLLREVVKAESDWSQRWDPLI
;
A
#
# COMPACT_ATOMS: atom_id res chain seq x y z
N MET A 1 -11.02 -30.34 18.32
CA MET A 1 -10.40 -29.24 17.55
C MET A 1 -11.37 -28.10 17.32
N THR A 2 -12.59 -28.34 16.83
CA THR A 2 -13.56 -27.29 16.45
C THR A 2 -13.85 -26.22 17.50
N ILE A 3 -13.73 -26.50 18.81
CA ILE A 3 -13.97 -25.49 19.87
C ILE A 3 -12.72 -24.68 20.29
N LEU A 4 -11.52 -25.04 19.82
CA LEU A 4 -10.23 -24.43 20.21
C LEU A 4 -9.46 -23.80 19.03
N SER A 5 -9.94 -23.97 17.80
CA SER A 5 -9.29 -23.48 16.59
C SER A 5 -10.25 -22.61 15.80
N HIS A 6 -9.81 -21.41 15.40
CA HIS A 6 -10.58 -20.48 14.60
C HIS A 6 -9.74 -19.97 13.43
N LEU A 7 -10.38 -19.75 12.28
CA LEU A 7 -9.73 -19.14 11.13
C LEU A 7 -9.84 -17.62 11.25
N GLY A 8 -8.71 -16.95 11.43
CA GLY A 8 -8.62 -15.50 11.50
C GLY A 8 -7.79 -14.92 10.35
N PRO A 9 -7.95 -13.63 10.04
CA PRO A 9 -7.14 -12.96 9.02
C PRO A 9 -5.67 -12.84 9.45
N MET A 10 -4.76 -13.10 8.51
CA MET A 10 -3.35 -12.69 8.58
C MET A 10 -3.11 -11.70 7.46
N THR A 11 -3.12 -10.40 7.79
CA THR A 11 -3.10 -9.33 6.80
C THR A 11 -2.07 -8.26 7.12
N ARG A 12 -1.69 -7.47 6.11
CA ARG A 12 -0.72 -6.37 6.25
C ARG A 12 -1.32 -5.14 6.92
N THR A 13 -2.62 -4.96 6.78
CA THR A 13 -3.37 -3.80 7.30
C THR A 13 -4.60 -4.26 8.06
N VAL A 14 -5.12 -3.38 8.92
CA VAL A 14 -6.35 -3.68 9.68
C VAL A 14 -7.56 -3.60 8.75
N GLU A 15 -7.51 -2.74 7.74
CA GLU A 15 -8.48 -2.63 6.66
C GLU A 15 -8.63 -3.95 5.91
N ASP A 16 -7.52 -4.62 5.57
CA ASP A 16 -7.53 -5.94 4.95
C ASP A 16 -8.12 -7.01 5.90
N SER A 17 -7.82 -6.94 7.21
CA SER A 17 -8.44 -7.84 8.21
C SER A 17 -9.94 -7.67 8.22
N VAL A 18 -10.42 -6.43 8.16
CA VAL A 18 -11.85 -6.09 8.15
C VAL A 18 -12.53 -6.59 6.88
N LEU A 19 -11.91 -6.41 5.72
CA LEU A 19 -12.44 -6.91 4.46
C LEU A 19 -12.63 -8.44 4.49
N MET A 20 -11.66 -9.17 5.04
CA MET A 20 -11.77 -10.62 5.22
C MET A 20 -12.88 -10.98 6.22
N LEU A 21 -12.91 -10.32 7.39
CA LEU A 21 -13.91 -10.56 8.44
C LEU A 21 -15.34 -10.28 7.98
N GLN A 22 -15.55 -9.26 7.15
CA GLN A 22 -16.85 -8.99 6.50
C GLN A 22 -17.39 -10.20 5.74
N THR A 23 -16.51 -11.06 5.22
CA THR A 23 -16.89 -12.26 4.49
C THR A 23 -17.00 -13.47 5.41
N VAL A 24 -15.97 -13.74 6.23
CA VAL A 24 -15.85 -15.02 6.96
C VAL A 24 -16.67 -15.09 8.26
N ALA A 25 -17.07 -13.94 8.81
CA ALA A 25 -17.87 -13.89 10.04
C ALA A 25 -19.37 -13.68 9.77
N GLN A 26 -19.82 -13.96 8.55
CA GLN A 26 -21.26 -14.03 8.25
C GLN A 26 -21.89 -15.26 8.92
N PRO A 27 -23.14 -15.16 9.36
CA PRO A 27 -23.87 -16.30 9.89
C PRO A 27 -23.90 -17.49 8.90
N ASP A 28 -23.58 -18.69 9.38
CA ASP A 28 -23.67 -19.93 8.62
C ASP A 28 -24.45 -20.98 9.44
N ALA A 29 -25.45 -21.60 8.82
CA ALA A 29 -26.30 -22.60 9.48
C ALA A 29 -25.54 -23.86 9.92
N ARG A 30 -24.32 -24.08 9.41
CA ARG A 30 -23.43 -25.18 9.82
C ARG A 30 -22.63 -24.85 11.08
N ASP A 31 -22.54 -23.58 11.47
CA ASP A 31 -21.84 -23.15 12.68
C ASP A 31 -22.75 -23.27 13.92
N GLY A 32 -22.63 -24.40 14.62
CA GLY A 32 -23.37 -24.65 15.87
C GLY A 32 -22.89 -23.84 17.08
N LEU A 33 -21.81 -23.06 16.94
CA LEU A 33 -21.28 -22.16 17.99
C LEU A 33 -21.58 -20.70 17.70
N ILE A 34 -22.35 -20.43 16.63
CA ILE A 34 -22.69 -19.08 16.21
C ILE A 34 -23.35 -18.30 17.37
N GLY A 35 -22.80 -17.10 17.61
CA GLY A 35 -23.37 -16.15 18.56
C GLY A 35 -24.56 -15.38 17.97
N ALA A 36 -24.95 -14.30 18.63
CA ALA A 36 -25.91 -13.37 18.05
C ALA A 36 -25.34 -12.77 16.74
N PRO A 37 -26.13 -12.66 15.66
CA PRO A 37 -25.68 -12.03 14.43
C PRO A 37 -25.17 -10.61 14.68
N ARG A 38 -24.02 -10.26 14.09
CA ARG A 38 -23.50 -8.89 14.18
C ARG A 38 -24.41 -7.92 13.45
N THR A 39 -24.71 -6.81 14.09
CA THR A 39 -25.47 -5.69 13.51
C THR A 39 -24.64 -4.40 13.40
N THR A 40 -23.42 -4.40 13.93
CA THR A 40 -22.49 -3.26 13.94
C THR A 40 -21.44 -3.37 12.83
N PRO A 41 -21.02 -2.24 12.21
CA PRO A 41 -19.88 -2.24 11.30
C PRO A 41 -18.58 -2.60 12.01
N TRP A 42 -17.72 -3.39 11.36
CA TRP A 42 -16.40 -3.81 11.86
C TRP A 42 -15.49 -2.64 12.27
N LEU A 43 -15.56 -1.54 11.52
CA LEU A 43 -14.95 -0.26 11.84
C LEU A 43 -16.00 0.83 11.62
N ALA A 44 -16.37 1.54 12.69
CA ALA A 44 -17.17 2.76 12.60
C ALA A 44 -16.44 3.89 13.31
N GLY A 45 -15.82 4.77 12.52
CA GLY A 45 -15.01 5.88 13.00
C GLY A 45 -13.72 5.45 13.74
N ALA A 46 -12.84 6.41 13.99
CA ALA A 46 -11.71 6.19 14.89
C ALA A 46 -12.23 6.09 16.34
N MET A 47 -11.79 5.07 17.09
CA MET A 47 -12.06 5.00 18.53
C MET A 47 -11.15 5.98 19.26
N ASP A 48 -11.71 6.79 20.16
CA ASP A 48 -10.93 7.49 21.16
C ASP A 48 -10.57 6.48 22.27
N LEU A 49 -9.29 6.33 22.61
CA LEU A 49 -8.90 5.46 23.74
C LEU A 49 -9.21 6.12 25.09
N LYS A 50 -9.57 7.41 25.09
CA LYS A 50 -9.95 8.13 26.29
C LYS A 50 -11.09 7.40 27.01
N GLY A 51 -10.81 6.95 28.23
CA GLY A 51 -11.79 6.24 29.05
C GLY A 51 -11.83 4.72 28.84
N LEU A 52 -11.07 4.16 27.88
CA LEU A 52 -10.98 2.71 27.68
C LEU A 52 -10.28 2.08 28.88
N ARG A 53 -10.90 1.06 29.48
CA ARG A 53 -10.37 0.33 30.65
C ARG A 53 -9.49 -0.80 30.15
N VAL A 54 -8.19 -0.64 30.28
CA VAL A 54 -7.18 -1.58 29.78
C VAL A 54 -6.55 -2.28 30.97
N ALA A 55 -6.69 -3.59 31.05
CA ALA A 55 -5.87 -4.39 31.94
C ALA A 55 -4.55 -4.73 31.25
N TYR A 56 -3.43 -4.43 31.90
CA TYR A 56 -2.12 -4.87 31.46
C TYR A 56 -1.64 -6.03 32.34
N SER A 57 -1.50 -7.21 31.74
CA SER A 57 -0.86 -8.34 32.41
C SER A 57 0.48 -8.65 31.73
N PRO A 58 1.63 -8.45 32.41
CA PRO A 58 2.93 -8.74 31.84
C PRO A 58 3.21 -10.25 31.77
N THR A 59 2.63 -11.06 32.66
CA THR A 59 3.02 -12.47 32.87
C THR A 59 1.85 -13.43 33.09
N PHE A 60 0.60 -12.97 33.12
CA PHE A 60 -0.56 -13.73 33.63
C PHE A 60 -0.35 -14.34 35.04
N GLY A 61 0.65 -13.89 35.79
CA GLY A 61 1.02 -14.42 37.10
C GLY A 61 1.84 -15.73 37.08
N TYR A 62 2.06 -16.35 35.92
CA TYR A 62 2.77 -17.64 35.82
C TYR A 62 3.79 -17.74 34.68
N VAL A 63 3.83 -16.78 33.75
CA VAL A 63 4.72 -16.81 32.59
C VAL A 63 6.05 -16.14 32.90
N ASN A 64 7.15 -16.83 32.60
CA ASN A 64 8.47 -16.20 32.56
C ASN A 64 8.67 -15.50 31.21
N VAL A 65 8.90 -14.18 31.23
CA VAL A 65 9.03 -13.35 30.03
C VAL A 65 10.44 -12.81 29.94
N ASP A 66 11.06 -12.90 28.77
CA ASP A 66 12.35 -12.29 28.49
C ASP A 66 12.31 -10.79 28.84
N PRO A 67 13.26 -10.28 29.66
CA PRO A 67 13.31 -8.87 30.02
C PRO A 67 13.27 -7.90 28.83
N GLN A 68 13.84 -8.29 27.68
CA GLN A 68 13.81 -7.47 26.47
C GLN A 68 12.39 -7.35 25.90
N VAL A 69 11.64 -8.45 25.88
CA VAL A 69 10.23 -8.47 25.47
C VAL A 69 9.39 -7.65 26.45
N ALA A 70 9.57 -7.88 27.75
CA ALA A 70 8.85 -7.16 28.80
C ALA A 70 9.04 -5.64 28.69
N SER A 71 10.27 -5.18 28.44
CA SER A 71 10.59 -3.76 28.28
C SER A 71 9.87 -3.14 27.08
N VAL A 72 9.89 -3.80 25.92
CA VAL A 72 9.25 -3.29 24.70
C VAL A 72 7.72 -3.23 24.86
N VAL A 73 7.13 -4.28 25.45
CA VAL A 73 5.68 -4.31 25.71
C VAL A 73 5.28 -3.25 26.72
N ALA A 74 6.02 -3.07 27.81
CA ALA A 74 5.74 -2.02 28.80
C ALA A 74 5.81 -0.61 28.18
N GLN A 75 6.71 -0.37 27.23
CA GLN A 75 6.76 0.88 26.48
C GLN A 75 5.51 1.09 25.61
N ALA A 76 5.05 0.04 24.92
CA ALA A 76 3.83 0.12 24.13
C ALA A 76 2.59 0.40 25.00
N VAL A 77 2.51 -0.21 26.18
CA VAL A 77 1.42 0.00 27.15
C VAL A 77 1.40 1.44 27.68
N ARG A 78 2.56 2.03 28.01
CA ARG A 78 2.65 3.47 28.35
C ARG A 78 2.13 4.36 27.23
N GLY A 79 2.30 3.95 25.98
CA GLY A 79 1.72 4.64 24.81
C GLY A 79 0.19 4.65 24.84
N LEU A 80 -0.47 3.60 25.34
CA LEU A 80 -1.92 3.55 25.51
C LEU A 80 -2.41 4.51 26.62
N GLU A 81 -1.69 4.59 27.74
CA GLU A 81 -1.98 5.54 28.83
C GLU A 81 -1.90 7.00 28.34
N GLN A 82 -0.85 7.32 27.57
CA GLN A 82 -0.67 8.66 26.99
C GLN A 82 -1.80 9.05 26.03
N LEU A 83 -2.52 8.07 25.49
CA LEU A 83 -3.70 8.28 24.63
C LEU A 83 -5.01 8.37 25.42
N GLY A 84 -4.94 8.34 26.76
CA GLY A 84 -6.09 8.50 27.64
C GLY A 84 -6.77 7.20 28.05
N ALA A 85 -6.21 6.04 27.71
CA ALA A 85 -6.68 4.77 28.27
C ALA A 85 -6.41 4.75 29.78
N HIS A 86 -7.34 4.19 30.55
CA HIS A 86 -7.11 3.85 31.95
C HIS A 86 -6.45 2.48 31.99
N VAL A 87 -5.12 2.47 32.11
CA VAL A 87 -4.38 1.22 32.24
C VAL A 87 -4.26 0.85 33.71
N GLU A 88 -4.60 -0.39 34.03
CA GLU A 88 -4.37 -0.99 35.33
C GLU A 88 -3.50 -2.24 35.14
N GLN A 89 -2.39 -2.34 35.86
CA GLN A 89 -1.57 -3.55 35.83
C GLN A 89 -2.19 -4.62 36.72
N ILE A 90 -2.84 -5.61 36.11
CA ILE A 90 -3.57 -6.67 36.81
C ILE A 90 -3.59 -7.96 35.97
N ASP A 91 -3.39 -9.09 36.65
CA ASP A 91 -3.51 -10.41 36.04
C ASP A 91 -4.99 -10.88 36.01
N PRO A 92 -5.39 -11.67 35.01
CA PRO A 92 -6.78 -12.14 34.85
C PRO A 92 -7.25 -13.16 35.91
N GLY A 93 -6.39 -13.52 36.87
CA GLY A 93 -6.76 -14.31 38.04
C GLY A 93 -6.96 -15.80 37.77
N PHE A 94 -6.31 -16.38 36.75
CA PHE A 94 -6.28 -17.82 36.51
C PHE A 94 -4.86 -18.38 36.58
N SER A 95 -4.72 -19.65 37.00
CA SER A 95 -3.49 -20.42 36.88
C SER A 95 -3.34 -20.96 35.46
N ASP A 96 -2.12 -21.36 35.08
CA ASP A 96 -1.82 -21.91 33.76
C ASP A 96 -2.81 -23.02 33.33
N PRO A 97 -3.64 -22.79 32.29
CA PRO A 97 -4.62 -23.77 31.82
C PRO A 97 -4.04 -24.77 30.79
N LEU A 98 -2.71 -24.92 30.71
CA LEU A 98 -2.03 -25.76 29.73
C LEU A 98 -2.56 -27.21 29.68
N GLU A 99 -2.84 -27.84 30.82
CA GLU A 99 -3.36 -29.22 30.84
C GLU A 99 -4.80 -29.32 30.35
N VAL A 100 -5.62 -28.31 30.62
CA VAL A 100 -6.99 -28.20 30.08
C VAL A 100 -6.93 -28.10 28.55
N PHE A 101 -6.07 -27.21 28.05
CA PHE A 101 -5.83 -27.07 26.61
C PHE A 101 -5.32 -28.37 25.99
N SER A 102 -4.28 -28.97 26.57
CA SER A 102 -3.62 -30.15 26.04
C SER A 102 -4.54 -31.36 25.98
N THR A 103 -5.40 -31.56 26.99
CA THR A 103 -6.40 -32.63 27.02
C THR A 103 -7.44 -32.46 25.91
N LEU A 104 -8.06 -31.28 25.80
CA LEU A 104 -9.08 -31.01 24.78
C LEU A 104 -8.49 -31.00 23.36
N TRP A 105 -7.25 -30.51 23.20
CA TRP A 105 -6.53 -30.51 21.93
C TRP A 105 -6.18 -31.93 21.49
N ALA A 106 -5.64 -32.76 22.41
CA ALA A 106 -5.31 -34.16 22.17
C ALA A 106 -6.52 -34.99 21.78
N ALA A 107 -7.66 -34.84 22.48
CA ALA A 107 -8.92 -35.48 22.09
C ALA A 107 -9.35 -35.09 20.65
N GLY A 108 -9.17 -33.82 20.29
CA GLY A 108 -9.39 -33.32 18.94
C GLY A 108 -8.48 -33.94 17.88
N ALA A 109 -7.18 -34.07 18.20
CA ALA A 109 -6.18 -34.70 17.35
C ALA A 109 -6.47 -36.19 17.13
N ALA A 110 -6.75 -36.93 18.20
CA ALA A 110 -7.12 -38.34 18.12
C ALA A 110 -8.31 -38.56 17.17
N ARG A 111 -9.37 -37.75 17.30
CA ARG A 111 -10.53 -37.80 16.39
C ARG A 111 -10.14 -37.52 14.94
N LEU A 112 -9.33 -36.48 14.69
CA LEU A 112 -8.89 -36.12 13.33
C LEU A 112 -8.07 -37.24 12.69
N THR A 113 -7.13 -37.82 13.44
CA THR A 113 -6.24 -38.87 12.93
C THR A 113 -6.89 -40.25 12.91
N GLY A 114 -7.99 -40.45 13.63
CA GLY A 114 -8.66 -41.76 13.77
C GLY A 114 -9.21 -42.31 12.47
N SER A 115 -9.58 -41.43 11.52
CA SER A 115 -10.06 -41.82 10.19
C SER A 115 -8.95 -41.97 9.14
N MET A 116 -7.69 -41.73 9.50
CA MET A 116 -6.55 -41.79 8.58
C MET A 116 -5.95 -43.19 8.51
N SER A 117 -5.51 -43.59 7.32
CA SER A 117 -4.69 -44.80 7.14
C SER A 117 -3.30 -44.63 7.72
N ASP A 118 -2.57 -45.72 7.92
CA ASP A 118 -1.19 -45.67 8.44
C ASP A 118 -0.25 -44.92 7.49
N ALA A 119 -0.45 -45.11 6.18
CA ALA A 119 0.29 -44.35 5.16
C ALA A 119 0.02 -42.83 5.26
N GLN A 120 -1.22 -42.43 5.54
CA GLN A 120 -1.56 -41.01 5.74
C GLN A 120 -0.97 -40.47 7.05
N LYS A 121 -0.99 -41.26 8.14
CA LYS A 121 -0.41 -40.88 9.43
C LYS A 121 1.11 -40.67 9.33
N GLN A 122 1.81 -41.47 8.50
CA GLN A 122 3.26 -41.30 8.26
C GLN A 122 3.62 -39.97 7.59
N LEU A 123 2.67 -39.28 6.95
CA LEU A 123 2.87 -37.95 6.36
C LEU A 123 2.65 -36.81 7.35
N LEU A 124 2.14 -37.09 8.55
CA LEU A 124 1.85 -36.06 9.55
C LEU A 124 3.11 -35.64 10.31
N ASP A 125 3.07 -34.41 10.82
CA ASP A 125 4.04 -33.92 11.80
C ASP A 125 4.16 -34.90 13.00
N PRO A 126 5.38 -35.31 13.39
CA PRO A 126 5.58 -36.22 14.53
C PRO A 126 5.03 -35.68 15.85
N GLY A 127 5.03 -34.37 16.06
CA GLY A 127 4.42 -33.72 17.23
C GLY A 127 2.91 -33.94 17.27
N LEU A 128 2.22 -33.73 16.15
CA LEU A 128 0.79 -33.99 16.01
C LEU A 128 0.44 -35.46 16.28
N LEU A 129 1.25 -36.41 15.78
CA LEU A 129 1.04 -37.83 16.05
C LEU A 129 1.15 -38.17 17.56
N ARG A 130 2.15 -37.61 18.26
CA ARG A 130 2.29 -37.79 19.72
C ARG A 130 1.07 -37.23 20.46
N ILE A 131 0.59 -36.07 20.05
CA ILE A 131 -0.62 -35.45 20.63
C ILE A 131 -1.85 -36.33 20.38
N ALA A 132 -2.00 -36.88 19.18
CA ALA A 132 -3.11 -37.79 18.86
C ALA A 132 -3.05 -39.09 19.66
N GLN A 133 -1.86 -39.68 19.84
CA GLN A 133 -1.65 -40.88 20.65
C GLN A 133 -2.05 -40.66 22.11
N ARG A 134 -1.67 -39.51 22.70
CA ARG A 134 -2.16 -39.08 24.02
C ARG A 134 -3.69 -39.01 24.03
N GLY A 135 -4.30 -38.45 22.99
CA GLY A 135 -5.75 -38.31 22.89
C GLY A 135 -6.52 -39.63 22.86
N VAL A 136 -5.94 -40.69 22.29
CA VAL A 136 -6.54 -42.05 22.30
C VAL A 136 -6.59 -42.65 23.71
N GLN A 137 -5.69 -42.23 24.60
CA GLN A 137 -5.60 -42.74 25.96
C GLN A 137 -6.50 -41.99 26.96
N LEU A 138 -7.14 -40.89 26.54
CA LEU A 138 -7.98 -40.08 27.42
C LEU A 138 -9.26 -40.82 27.79
N SER A 139 -9.60 -40.81 29.08
CA SER A 139 -10.89 -41.28 29.56
C SER A 139 -11.98 -40.23 29.33
N LEU A 140 -13.25 -40.65 29.40
CA LEU A 140 -14.38 -39.73 29.40
C LEU A 140 -14.35 -38.80 30.62
N GLU A 141 -13.84 -39.28 31.76
CA GLU A 141 -13.68 -38.49 32.98
C GLU A 141 -12.67 -37.35 32.79
N ASP A 142 -11.49 -37.64 32.23
CA ASP A 142 -10.48 -36.63 31.90
C ASP A 142 -11.05 -35.54 30.99
N PHE A 143 -11.81 -35.96 29.98
CA PHE A 143 -12.42 -35.06 29.01
C PHE A 143 -13.49 -34.15 29.64
N ASN A 144 -14.38 -34.72 30.47
CA ASN A 144 -15.42 -33.96 31.15
C ASN A 144 -14.83 -32.98 32.18
N ALA A 145 -13.82 -33.42 32.96
CA ALA A 145 -13.10 -32.55 33.89
C ALA A 145 -12.45 -31.36 33.16
N ALA A 146 -11.86 -31.59 31.98
CA ALA A 146 -11.30 -30.53 31.17
C ALA A 146 -12.38 -29.58 30.61
N LEU A 147 -13.57 -30.08 30.24
CA LEU A 147 -14.69 -29.24 29.83
C LEU A 147 -15.23 -28.37 30.97
N GLU A 148 -15.33 -28.91 32.18
CA GLU A 148 -15.73 -28.16 33.38
C GLU A 148 -14.71 -27.06 33.72
N ALA A 149 -13.42 -27.40 33.73
CA ALA A 149 -12.34 -26.44 33.95
C ALA A 149 -12.34 -25.32 32.89
N ARG A 150 -12.57 -25.68 31.61
CA ARG A 150 -12.75 -24.71 30.54
C ARG A 150 -13.96 -23.81 30.78
N ALA A 151 -15.10 -24.36 31.19
CA ALA A 151 -16.30 -23.56 31.48
C ALA A 151 -16.06 -22.57 32.62
N ALA A 152 -15.35 -22.98 33.67
CA ALA A 152 -14.95 -22.08 34.75
C ALA A 152 -14.03 -20.95 34.27
N LEU A 153 -13.06 -21.25 33.39
CA LEU A 153 -12.18 -20.23 32.80
C LEU A 153 -12.96 -19.25 31.91
N VAL A 154 -13.91 -19.74 31.10
CA VAL A 154 -14.81 -18.90 30.29
C VAL A 154 -15.59 -17.94 31.19
N ALA A 155 -16.20 -18.44 32.27
CA ALA A 155 -16.97 -17.62 33.20
C ALA A 155 -16.10 -16.55 33.89
N ARG A 156 -14.88 -16.92 34.29
CA ARG A 156 -13.92 -15.98 34.89
C ARG A 156 -13.54 -14.86 33.92
N MET A 157 -13.22 -15.19 32.67
CA MET A 157 -12.87 -14.17 31.67
C MET A 157 -14.05 -13.30 31.25
N ALA A 158 -15.26 -13.85 31.25
CA ALA A 158 -16.48 -13.06 31.04
C ALA A 158 -16.63 -12.01 32.14
N ALA A 159 -16.53 -12.42 33.42
CA ALA A 159 -16.58 -11.50 34.56
C ALA A 159 -15.43 -10.47 34.54
N PHE A 160 -14.22 -10.89 34.13
CA PHE A 160 -13.09 -9.97 33.97
C PHE A 160 -13.41 -8.83 33.00
N HIS A 161 -14.05 -9.14 31.87
CA HIS A 161 -14.42 -8.15 30.87
C HIS A 161 -15.63 -7.27 31.22
N GLU A 162 -16.31 -7.53 32.33
CA GLU A 162 -17.24 -6.55 32.91
C GLU A 162 -16.48 -5.32 33.46
N HIS A 163 -15.25 -5.54 33.93
CA HIS A 163 -14.38 -4.50 34.51
C HIS A 163 -13.38 -3.89 33.52
N TYR A 164 -12.94 -4.65 32.52
CA TYR A 164 -11.96 -4.19 31.53
C TYR A 164 -12.44 -4.42 30.10
N ASP A 165 -12.30 -3.40 29.25
CA ASP A 165 -12.70 -3.48 27.85
C ASP A 165 -11.68 -4.31 27.04
N VAL A 166 -10.40 -4.21 27.40
CA VAL A 166 -9.28 -4.89 26.74
C VAL A 166 -8.28 -5.42 27.77
N LEU A 167 -7.77 -6.63 27.53
CA LEU A 167 -6.57 -7.17 28.17
C LEU A 167 -5.39 -7.07 27.20
N VAL A 168 -4.30 -6.44 27.64
CA VAL A 168 -3.04 -6.38 26.90
C VAL A 168 -1.94 -7.17 27.61
N SER A 169 -1.15 -7.89 26.82
CA SER A 169 -0.03 -8.72 27.29
C SER A 169 1.03 -8.87 26.19
N PRO A 170 2.22 -9.44 26.46
CA PRO A 170 3.09 -9.90 25.38
C PRO A 170 2.38 -10.95 24.49
N MET A 171 2.61 -10.90 23.18
CA MET A 171 2.13 -11.98 22.29
C MET A 171 2.91 -13.28 22.51
N MET A 172 4.22 -13.17 22.73
CA MET A 172 5.12 -14.28 23.04
C MET A 172 6.04 -13.87 24.18
N PRO A 173 6.48 -14.80 25.05
CA PRO A 173 7.39 -14.50 26.16
C PRO A 173 8.84 -14.28 25.70
N ILE A 174 9.17 -14.70 24.48
CA ILE A 174 10.52 -14.69 23.90
C ILE A 174 10.47 -14.13 22.47
N THR A 175 11.62 -13.73 21.93
CA THR A 175 11.76 -13.41 20.51
C THR A 175 11.87 -14.67 19.64
N ALA A 176 11.82 -14.50 18.32
CA ALA A 176 12.02 -15.61 17.38
C ALA A 176 13.36 -16.34 17.62
N PHE A 177 13.35 -17.65 17.39
CA PHE A 177 14.50 -18.54 17.39
C PHE A 177 14.66 -19.21 16.01
N GLU A 178 15.73 -19.99 15.84
CA GLU A 178 16.07 -20.63 14.56
C GLU A 178 14.91 -21.44 13.96
N ALA A 179 14.68 -21.28 12.66
CA ALA A 179 13.63 -22.01 11.94
C ALA A 179 13.94 -23.51 11.86
N GLY A 180 12.90 -24.35 11.82
CA GLY A 180 13.04 -25.81 11.76
C GLY A 180 13.03 -26.50 13.13
N HIS A 181 12.87 -25.75 14.21
CA HIS A 181 12.72 -26.28 15.56
C HIS A 181 11.29 -26.08 16.10
N ASP A 182 10.73 -27.09 16.79
CA ASP A 182 9.41 -27.00 17.46
C ASP A 182 9.47 -26.21 18.78
N VAL A 183 10.66 -26.15 19.39
CA VAL A 183 10.95 -25.43 20.63
C VAL A 183 12.30 -24.71 20.51
N PRO A 184 12.56 -23.66 21.30
CA PRO A 184 13.85 -22.99 21.27
C PRO A 184 14.99 -23.99 21.56
N PRO A 185 16.04 -24.04 20.71
CA PRO A 185 17.17 -24.95 20.92
C PRO A 185 17.79 -24.80 22.31
N GLY A 186 18.01 -25.92 23.01
CA GLY A 186 18.62 -25.94 24.35
C GLY A 186 17.69 -25.50 25.50
N SER A 187 16.41 -25.21 25.25
CA SER A 187 15.47 -24.74 26.29
C SER A 187 15.00 -25.82 27.28
N GLY A 188 15.18 -27.11 26.95
CA GLY A 188 14.61 -28.23 27.70
C GLY A 188 13.10 -28.43 27.53
N MET A 189 12.42 -27.56 26.78
CA MET A 189 11.02 -27.70 26.42
C MET A 189 10.80 -28.90 25.49
N GLN A 190 9.58 -29.44 25.50
CA GLN A 190 9.20 -30.67 24.81
C GLN A 190 8.13 -30.45 23.73
N ALA A 191 7.40 -29.33 23.79
CA ALA A 191 6.32 -29.00 22.87
C ALA A 191 6.14 -27.49 22.75
N TRP A 192 5.61 -27.07 21.59
CA TRP A 192 5.40 -25.66 21.28
C TRP A 192 4.55 -24.90 22.29
N THR A 193 3.59 -25.58 22.93
CA THR A 193 2.69 -24.95 23.91
C THR A 193 3.43 -24.34 25.10
N GLN A 194 4.62 -24.83 25.43
CA GLN A 194 5.42 -24.33 26.56
C GLN A 194 6.09 -22.98 26.30
N TRP A 195 6.25 -22.56 25.03
CA TRP A 195 6.78 -21.24 24.69
C TRP A 195 5.71 -20.30 24.11
N THR A 196 4.44 -20.74 24.04
CA THR A 196 3.29 -19.91 23.63
C THR A 196 2.21 -19.74 24.71
N PRO A 197 2.55 -19.44 25.99
CA PRO A 197 1.59 -19.46 27.10
C PRO A 197 0.52 -18.38 27.04
N PHE A 198 0.74 -17.33 26.24
CA PHE A 198 -0.21 -16.23 26.11
C PHE A 198 -1.40 -16.52 25.19
N THR A 199 -1.37 -17.57 24.38
CA THR A 199 -2.36 -17.75 23.28
C THR A 199 -3.47 -18.76 23.61
N TYR A 200 -3.12 -19.93 24.15
CA TYR A 200 -4.11 -20.98 24.41
C TYR A 200 -5.19 -20.64 25.44
N PRO A 201 -5.00 -19.73 26.43
CA PRO A 201 -6.11 -19.32 27.28
C PRO A 201 -7.29 -18.74 26.47
N PHE A 202 -7.00 -18.02 25.39
CA PHE A 202 -8.03 -17.38 24.57
C PHE A 202 -8.60 -18.30 23.49
N ASN A 203 -7.87 -19.35 23.11
CA ASN A 203 -8.43 -20.48 22.38
C ASN A 203 -9.47 -21.21 23.24
N LEU A 204 -9.19 -21.40 24.54
CA LEU A 204 -10.13 -22.01 25.48
C LEU A 204 -11.37 -21.13 25.68
N THR A 205 -11.19 -19.83 25.87
CA THR A 205 -12.28 -18.89 26.18
C THR A 205 -13.02 -18.37 24.94
N GLN A 206 -12.49 -18.60 23.73
CA GLN A 206 -13.02 -18.14 22.45
C GLN A 206 -13.12 -16.61 22.34
N GLN A 207 -12.16 -15.92 22.95
CA GLN A 207 -12.08 -14.47 22.88
C GLN A 207 -11.34 -14.02 21.62
N PRO A 208 -11.78 -12.93 20.97
CA PRO A 208 -11.04 -12.35 19.86
C PRO A 208 -9.73 -11.75 20.36
N ALA A 209 -8.69 -11.91 19.55
CA ALA A 209 -7.36 -11.42 19.87
C ALA A 209 -6.60 -10.99 18.61
N ALA A 210 -5.70 -10.02 18.76
CA ALA A 210 -4.77 -9.61 17.71
C ALA A 210 -3.34 -9.52 18.23
N SER A 211 -2.40 -9.90 17.37
CA SER A 211 -0.97 -9.62 17.54
C SER A 211 -0.62 -8.34 16.77
N VAL A 212 -0.16 -7.33 17.49
CA VAL A 212 0.18 -6.02 16.93
C VAL A 212 1.68 -5.78 17.10
N PRO A 213 2.46 -5.54 16.02
CA PRO A 213 3.87 -5.17 16.16
C PRO A 213 4.00 -3.93 17.05
N CYS A 214 4.82 -4.01 18.10
CA CYS A 214 4.95 -2.93 19.08
C CYS A 214 6.38 -2.42 19.28
N GLY A 215 7.36 -3.06 18.66
CA GLY A 215 8.75 -2.62 18.63
C GLY A 215 9.71 -3.74 18.27
N LEU A 216 11.01 -3.45 18.41
CA LEU A 216 12.09 -4.43 18.27
C LEU A 216 12.75 -4.64 19.64
N ALA A 217 13.11 -5.88 19.94
CA ALA A 217 13.97 -6.21 21.07
C ALA A 217 15.42 -5.78 20.79
N ALA A 218 16.31 -5.86 21.78
CA ALA A 218 17.70 -5.40 21.64
C ALA A 218 18.51 -6.21 20.62
N ASN A 219 18.09 -7.45 20.35
CA ASN A 219 18.62 -8.29 19.27
C ASN A 219 18.07 -7.93 17.86
N GLY A 220 17.26 -6.87 17.74
CA GLY A 220 16.67 -6.41 16.48
C GLY A 220 15.46 -7.22 16.02
N LEU A 221 15.02 -8.23 16.78
CA LEU A 221 13.87 -9.06 16.43
C LEU A 221 12.54 -8.42 16.86
N PRO A 222 11.44 -8.63 16.09
CA PRO A 222 10.16 -8.02 16.37
C PRO A 222 9.49 -8.55 17.63
N VAL A 223 8.81 -7.65 18.36
CA VAL A 223 7.98 -7.95 19.53
C VAL A 223 6.52 -7.60 19.22
N GLY A 224 5.60 -8.49 19.62
CA GLY A 224 4.16 -8.31 19.46
C GLY A 224 3.47 -7.96 20.77
N LEU A 225 2.57 -6.98 20.72
CA LEU A 225 1.56 -6.70 21.74
C LEU A 225 0.32 -7.55 21.45
N HIS A 226 -0.09 -8.34 22.43
CA HIS A 226 -1.33 -9.09 22.39
C HIS A 226 -2.47 -8.21 22.88
N VAL A 227 -3.52 -8.09 22.08
CA VAL A 227 -4.72 -7.31 22.41
C VAL A 227 -5.91 -8.27 22.41
N VAL A 228 -6.55 -8.45 23.55
CA VAL A 228 -7.68 -9.37 23.74
C VAL A 228 -8.89 -8.60 24.26
N ALA A 229 -10.06 -8.87 23.69
CA ALA A 229 -11.32 -8.27 24.17
C ALA A 229 -12.33 -9.35 24.60
N ALA A 230 -13.49 -8.90 25.09
CA ALA A 230 -14.60 -9.79 25.39
C ALA A 230 -15.00 -10.62 24.17
N ARG A 231 -15.59 -11.81 24.40
CA ARG A 231 -16.13 -12.64 23.32
C ARG A 231 -17.10 -11.83 22.46
N PHE A 232 -16.94 -11.90 21.15
CA PHE A 232 -17.67 -11.12 20.13
C PHE A 232 -17.32 -9.62 20.02
N ALA A 233 -16.29 -9.14 20.74
CA ALA A 233 -15.83 -7.74 20.68
C ALA A 233 -14.64 -7.52 19.72
N ASP A 234 -14.61 -8.19 18.57
CA ASP A 234 -13.53 -8.09 17.56
C ASP A 234 -13.27 -6.65 17.12
N GLU A 235 -14.33 -5.82 17.05
CA GLU A 235 -14.21 -4.40 16.73
C GLU A 235 -13.34 -3.63 17.73
N THR A 236 -13.42 -3.97 19.03
CA THR A 236 -12.59 -3.38 20.08
C THR A 236 -11.12 -3.76 19.88
N VAL A 237 -10.85 -5.01 19.50
CA VAL A 237 -9.50 -5.49 19.18
C VAL A 237 -8.93 -4.72 17.98
N LEU A 238 -9.66 -4.65 16.87
CA LEU A 238 -9.22 -3.98 15.63
C LEU A 238 -8.95 -2.49 15.85
N ARG A 239 -9.85 -1.79 16.56
CA ARG A 239 -9.72 -0.36 16.85
C ARG A 239 -8.54 -0.06 17.77
N THR A 240 -8.29 -0.90 18.77
CA THR A 240 -7.14 -0.78 19.66
C THR A 240 -5.84 -1.02 18.88
N ALA A 241 -5.81 -2.00 17.98
CA ALA A 241 -4.67 -2.28 17.12
C ALA A 241 -4.31 -1.10 16.19
N ILE A 242 -5.29 -0.48 15.52
CA ILE A 242 -5.06 0.73 14.71
C ILE A 242 -4.40 1.81 15.56
N THR A 243 -4.95 2.05 16.75
CA THR A 243 -4.47 3.12 17.61
C THR A 243 -3.05 2.89 18.10
N ALA A 244 -2.72 1.67 18.53
CA ALA A 244 -1.37 1.32 18.96
C ALA A 244 -0.35 1.57 17.83
N ARG A 245 -0.69 1.23 16.58
CA ARG A 245 0.17 1.47 15.41
C ARG A 245 0.39 2.95 15.12
N VAL A 246 -0.67 3.78 15.18
CA VAL A 246 -0.54 5.23 14.99
C VAL A 246 0.36 5.83 16.06
N LYS A 247 0.25 5.41 17.32
CA LYS A 247 1.12 5.93 18.38
C LYS A 247 2.57 5.50 18.24
N ASN A 248 2.80 4.27 17.78
CA ASN A 248 4.15 3.82 17.48
C ASN A 248 4.80 4.71 16.41
N LEU A 249 4.05 5.06 15.36
CA LEU A 249 4.50 6.02 14.34
C LEU A 249 4.76 7.41 14.93
N GLU A 250 3.82 7.98 15.69
CA GLU A 250 3.99 9.28 16.37
C GLU A 250 5.21 9.30 17.30
N SER A 251 5.46 8.20 18.03
CA SER A 251 6.61 8.07 18.91
C SER A 251 7.93 8.01 18.14
N GLN A 252 7.96 7.40 16.96
CA GLN A 252 9.15 7.37 16.11
C GLN A 252 9.43 8.75 15.49
N LEU A 253 8.38 9.51 15.16
CA LEU A 253 8.50 10.86 14.63
C LEU A 253 8.76 11.92 15.70
N GLY A 254 8.42 11.63 16.96
CA GLY A 254 8.48 12.60 18.06
C GLY A 254 7.40 13.68 17.99
N SER A 255 6.32 13.45 17.22
CA SER A 255 5.24 14.41 17.00
C SER A 255 3.86 13.74 17.06
N THR A 256 2.83 14.50 17.43
CA THR A 256 1.43 14.04 17.37
C THR A 256 0.87 14.32 15.98
N LEU A 257 0.41 13.30 15.28
CA LEU A 257 -0.14 13.40 13.92
C LEU A 257 -1.66 13.54 13.91
N PHE A 258 -2.35 13.06 14.95
CA PHE A 258 -3.81 13.09 15.01
C PHE A 258 -4.35 13.69 16.30
N VAL A 259 -5.40 14.50 16.17
CA VAL A 259 -6.28 14.87 17.29
C VAL A 259 -7.58 14.10 17.16
N ARG A 260 -8.02 13.47 18.26
CA ARG A 260 -9.28 12.73 18.32
C ARG A 260 -10.35 13.55 19.02
N ASN A 261 -11.56 13.48 18.49
CA ASN A 261 -12.76 14.05 19.10
C ASN A 261 -13.94 13.09 18.92
N ARG A 262 -15.09 13.41 19.54
CA ARG A 262 -16.32 12.60 19.44
C ARG A 262 -16.84 12.42 18.02
N ALA A 263 -16.42 13.25 17.05
CA ALA A 263 -16.79 13.17 15.65
C ALA A 263 -15.76 12.42 14.77
N GLY A 264 -14.65 11.92 15.35
CA GLY A 264 -13.62 11.15 14.66
C GLY A 264 -12.20 11.67 14.91
N ALA A 265 -11.25 11.24 14.07
CA ALA A 265 -9.87 11.72 14.09
C ALA A 265 -9.67 12.79 13.02
N ARG A 266 -8.90 13.83 13.34
CA ARG A 266 -8.41 14.85 12.39
C ARG A 266 -6.91 14.93 12.48
N LEU A 267 -6.26 15.31 11.38
CA LEU A 267 -4.83 15.56 11.37
C LEU A 267 -4.49 16.80 12.20
N THR A 268 -3.34 16.78 12.85
CA THR A 268 -2.67 18.00 13.37
C THR A 268 -1.97 18.73 12.20
N ALA A 269 -1.40 19.91 12.46
CA ALA A 269 -0.53 20.56 11.47
C ALA A 269 0.68 19.68 11.09
N ASP A 270 1.29 19.01 12.06
CA ASP A 270 2.36 18.03 11.82
C ASP A 270 1.83 16.82 11.03
N GLY A 271 0.60 16.39 11.31
CA GLY A 271 -0.11 15.36 10.56
C GLY A 271 -0.30 15.72 9.09
N GLU A 272 -0.80 16.92 8.80
CA GLU A 272 -0.97 17.43 7.44
C GLU A 272 0.37 17.54 6.70
N ALA A 273 1.41 18.04 7.37
CA ALA A 273 2.75 18.07 6.81
C ALA A 273 3.29 16.65 6.55
N PHE A 274 3.07 15.72 7.48
CA PHE A 274 3.52 14.33 7.37
C PHE A 274 2.85 13.56 6.23
N VAL A 275 1.58 13.85 5.92
CA VAL A 275 0.87 13.20 4.80
C VAL A 275 1.62 13.37 3.47
N VAL A 276 2.26 14.52 3.25
CA VAL A 276 3.06 14.76 2.04
C VAL A 276 4.22 13.76 1.95
N TYR A 277 4.99 13.61 3.04
CA TYR A 277 6.10 12.66 3.12
C TYR A 277 5.63 11.20 3.06
N ALA A 278 4.54 10.87 3.75
CA ALA A 278 3.97 9.52 3.74
C ALA A 278 3.55 9.11 2.33
N ASN A 279 2.89 9.99 1.59
CA ASN A 279 2.52 9.74 0.20
C ASN A 279 3.74 9.58 -0.71
N GLN A 280 4.79 10.40 -0.52
CA GLN A 280 6.04 10.26 -1.27
C GLN A 280 6.71 8.91 -0.99
N LEU A 281 6.86 8.51 0.28
CA LEU A 281 7.44 7.23 0.68
C LEU A 281 6.68 6.04 0.06
N LEU A 282 5.35 6.09 0.08
CA LEU A 282 4.51 5.06 -0.53
C LEU A 282 4.71 4.99 -2.05
N GLN A 283 4.71 6.15 -2.73
CA GLN A 283 4.93 6.22 -4.18
C GLN A 283 6.31 5.67 -4.57
N THR A 284 7.36 6.08 -3.85
CA THR A 284 8.73 5.58 -4.07
C THR A 284 8.81 4.07 -3.82
N TRP A 285 8.17 3.56 -2.76
CA TRP A 285 8.13 2.13 -2.48
C TRP A 285 7.39 1.33 -3.57
N GLU A 286 6.26 1.84 -4.06
CA GLU A 286 5.52 1.23 -5.17
C GLU A 286 6.27 1.26 -6.49
N ALA A 287 7.06 2.31 -6.75
CA ALA A 287 7.98 2.35 -7.88
C ALA A 287 9.06 1.27 -7.74
N ALA A 288 9.73 1.18 -6.58
CA ALA A 288 10.74 0.17 -6.32
C ALA A 288 10.19 -1.26 -6.47
N ARG A 289 8.97 -1.53 -5.97
CA ARG A 289 8.30 -2.84 -6.13
C ARG A 289 7.95 -3.18 -7.58
N ARG A 290 7.78 -2.19 -8.47
CA ARG A 290 7.55 -2.40 -9.91
C ARG A 290 8.84 -2.66 -10.67
N ASP A 291 9.95 -2.12 -10.18
CA ASP A 291 11.25 -2.26 -10.82
C ASP A 291 12.04 -3.48 -10.35
N LEU A 292 11.70 -4.03 -9.17
CA LEU A 292 12.42 -5.15 -8.56
C LEU A 292 11.56 -6.43 -8.44
N PRO A 293 12.12 -7.61 -8.76
CA PRO A 293 13.45 -7.82 -9.31
C PRO A 293 13.56 -7.34 -10.77
N LEU A 294 14.77 -6.95 -11.17
CA LEU A 294 15.06 -6.64 -12.56
C LEU A 294 14.85 -7.89 -13.43
N PRO A 295 14.39 -7.75 -14.68
CA PRO A 295 14.29 -8.90 -15.58
C PRO A 295 15.67 -9.50 -15.87
N ASP A 296 15.72 -10.80 -16.14
CA ASP A 296 16.97 -11.52 -16.41
C ASP A 296 17.76 -10.86 -17.56
N GLY A 297 19.05 -10.66 -17.33
CA GLY A 297 19.95 -10.01 -18.28
C GLY A 297 20.09 -8.49 -18.14
N TYR A 298 19.29 -7.85 -17.27
CA TYR A 298 19.38 -6.41 -17.01
C TYR A 298 20.02 -6.11 -15.66
N ARG A 299 20.86 -5.07 -15.64
CA ARG A 299 21.57 -4.63 -14.41
C ARG A 299 20.99 -3.37 -13.79
N ASN A 300 20.24 -2.59 -14.56
CA ASN A 300 19.63 -1.32 -14.17
C ASN A 300 18.43 -1.02 -15.07
N VAL A 301 17.62 -0.04 -14.68
CA VAL A 301 16.51 0.51 -15.44
C VAL A 301 16.82 1.98 -15.78
N LEU A 302 16.44 2.40 -16.99
CA LEU A 302 16.41 3.81 -17.40
C LEU A 302 14.94 4.24 -17.55
N HIS A 303 14.54 5.29 -16.84
CA HIS A 303 13.18 5.80 -16.80
C HIS A 303 13.09 7.14 -17.53
N ILE A 304 12.40 7.16 -18.68
CA ILE A 304 12.19 8.38 -19.47
C ILE A 304 10.70 8.74 -19.56
N GLY A 305 10.41 10.03 -19.50
CA GLY A 305 9.06 10.58 -19.56
C GLY A 305 8.85 11.53 -20.73
N GLY A 306 7.61 11.69 -21.18
CA GLY A 306 7.26 12.70 -22.16
C GLY A 306 5.79 13.10 -22.12
N GLU A 307 5.47 14.32 -22.51
CA GLU A 307 4.08 14.74 -22.66
C GLU A 307 3.37 14.03 -23.82
N VAL A 308 2.04 13.91 -23.74
CA VAL A 308 1.21 13.16 -24.71
C VAL A 308 1.49 13.55 -26.17
N SER A 309 1.61 14.85 -26.43
CA SER A 309 1.90 15.40 -27.76
C SER A 309 3.30 15.06 -28.30
N LEU A 310 4.21 14.57 -27.45
CA LEU A 310 5.58 14.16 -27.78
C LEU A 310 5.74 12.64 -27.91
N CYS A 311 4.69 11.87 -27.60
CA CYS A 311 4.71 10.41 -27.65
C CYS A 311 5.23 9.89 -29.02
N ASN A 312 4.81 10.55 -30.10
CA ASN A 312 5.10 10.12 -31.47
C ASN A 312 5.40 11.34 -32.37
N PRO A 313 6.50 11.34 -33.16
CA PRO A 313 7.55 10.34 -33.28
C PRO A 313 8.65 10.45 -32.23
N LEU A 314 8.72 11.52 -31.44
CA LEU A 314 9.90 11.81 -30.63
C LEU A 314 10.18 10.79 -29.54
N MET A 315 9.24 10.53 -28.62
CA MET A 315 9.45 9.55 -27.55
C MET A 315 9.61 8.12 -28.10
N LEU A 316 8.85 7.75 -29.13
CA LEU A 316 8.98 6.45 -29.79
C LEU A 316 10.36 6.27 -30.43
N GLY A 317 10.82 7.25 -31.22
CA GLY A 317 12.13 7.23 -31.86
C GLY A 317 13.26 7.21 -30.82
N TRP A 318 13.09 7.96 -29.72
CA TRP A 318 14.04 7.92 -28.62
C TRP A 318 14.07 6.54 -27.95
N ALA A 319 12.92 5.94 -27.66
CA ALA A 319 12.84 4.61 -27.08
C ALA A 319 13.47 3.53 -27.98
N GLN A 320 13.25 3.62 -29.30
CA GLN A 320 13.88 2.75 -30.30
C GLN A 320 15.41 2.89 -30.26
N ALA A 321 15.91 4.13 -30.36
CA ALA A 321 17.34 4.40 -30.32
C ALA A 321 18.00 3.90 -29.02
N LEU A 322 17.34 4.09 -27.88
CA LEU A 322 17.81 3.59 -26.58
C LEU A 322 17.87 2.07 -26.53
N ARG A 323 16.85 1.38 -27.07
CA ARG A 323 16.83 -0.09 -27.07
C ARG A 323 17.98 -0.65 -27.92
N GLU A 324 18.24 -0.05 -29.06
CA GLU A 324 19.31 -0.46 -29.99
C GLU A 324 20.71 -0.21 -29.43
N HIS A 325 20.94 0.97 -28.86
CA HIS A 325 22.29 1.42 -28.49
C HIS A 325 22.64 1.20 -27.01
N ILE A 326 21.65 0.88 -26.16
CA ILE A 326 21.83 0.63 -24.72
C ILE A 326 21.13 -0.70 -24.32
N PRO A 327 21.49 -1.86 -24.93
CA PRO A 327 20.79 -3.14 -24.70
C PRO A 327 20.85 -3.65 -23.25
N GLY A 328 21.85 -3.26 -22.46
CA GLY A 328 22.07 -3.73 -21.08
C GLY A 328 21.19 -3.10 -20.00
N TYR A 329 20.36 -2.10 -20.37
CA TYR A 329 19.42 -1.42 -19.47
C TYR A 329 17.98 -1.81 -19.82
N ALA A 330 17.16 -2.05 -18.80
CA ALA A 330 15.72 -2.10 -19.00
C ALA A 330 15.23 -0.67 -19.26
N LEU A 331 14.29 -0.49 -20.19
CA LEU A 331 13.74 0.81 -20.53
C LEU A 331 12.31 0.91 -20.01
N ARG A 332 12.01 1.98 -19.26
CA ARG A 332 10.66 2.35 -18.84
C ARG A 332 10.31 3.70 -19.44
N THR A 333 9.19 3.76 -20.15
CA THR A 333 8.69 4.99 -20.77
C THR A 333 7.35 5.36 -20.13
N GLU A 334 7.18 6.62 -19.75
CA GLU A 334 5.92 7.12 -19.21
C GLU A 334 5.41 8.35 -19.97
N ILE A 335 4.12 8.34 -20.32
CA ILE A 335 3.45 9.46 -21.00
C ILE A 335 2.40 10.06 -20.07
N ARG A 336 2.60 11.30 -19.64
CA ARG A 336 1.79 12.03 -18.64
C ARG A 336 1.81 13.53 -18.88
N GLU A 337 1.08 14.28 -18.06
CA GLU A 337 1.17 15.75 -18.01
C GLU A 337 2.51 16.23 -17.44
N GLY A 338 2.98 17.39 -17.90
CA GLY A 338 4.30 17.93 -17.56
C GLY A 338 4.54 18.06 -16.04
N GLU A 339 3.56 18.55 -15.27
CA GLU A 339 3.70 18.71 -13.81
C GLU A 339 3.95 17.38 -13.09
N TYR A 340 3.27 16.31 -13.51
CA TYR A 340 3.49 14.98 -12.95
C TYR A 340 4.90 14.47 -13.26
N LEU A 341 5.36 14.62 -14.51
CA LEU A 341 6.70 14.19 -14.93
C LEU A 341 7.79 14.93 -14.16
N LEU A 342 7.65 16.25 -13.98
CA LEU A 342 8.57 17.08 -13.20
C LEU A 342 8.63 16.62 -11.73
N ARG A 343 7.49 16.27 -11.13
CA ARG A 343 7.45 15.72 -9.77
C ARG A 343 8.13 14.35 -9.67
N GLN A 344 7.96 13.47 -10.65
CA GLN A 344 8.66 12.17 -10.66
C GLN A 344 10.17 12.32 -10.86
N LEU A 345 10.62 13.33 -11.61
CA LEU A 345 12.04 13.70 -11.70
C LEU A 345 12.59 14.18 -10.36
N GLU A 346 11.84 15.03 -9.65
CA GLU A 346 12.22 15.52 -8.31
C GLU A 346 12.37 14.37 -7.29
N LEU A 347 11.44 13.40 -7.32
CA LEU A 347 11.50 12.19 -6.48
C LEU A 347 12.56 11.18 -6.93
N GLY A 348 13.20 11.39 -8.09
CA GLY A 348 14.17 10.45 -8.66
C GLY A 348 13.55 9.12 -9.11
N VAL A 349 12.26 9.14 -9.48
CA VAL A 349 11.58 8.01 -10.12
C VAL A 349 11.76 8.06 -11.64
N LEU A 350 11.90 9.26 -12.22
CA LEU A 350 12.32 9.46 -13.61
C LEU A 350 13.78 9.92 -13.66
N ASP A 351 14.49 9.56 -14.74
CA ASP A 351 15.83 10.03 -15.04
C ASP A 351 15.83 11.26 -15.94
N ALA A 352 14.92 11.29 -16.93
CA ALA A 352 14.73 12.42 -17.84
C ALA A 352 13.27 12.54 -18.29
N ALA A 353 12.82 13.77 -18.57
CA ALA A 353 11.50 14.03 -19.14
C ALA A 353 11.54 15.08 -20.26
N LEU A 354 10.63 14.92 -21.24
CA LEU A 354 10.35 15.92 -22.26
C LEU A 354 9.04 16.66 -21.95
N VAL A 355 9.13 17.97 -21.77
CA VAL A 355 8.01 18.83 -21.37
C VAL A 355 7.98 20.12 -22.17
N PHE A 356 6.81 20.76 -22.28
CA PHE A 356 6.69 22.07 -22.93
C PHE A 356 6.97 23.22 -21.97
N GLN A 357 6.70 23.02 -20.67
CA GLN A 357 6.85 24.04 -19.64
C GLN A 357 7.69 23.51 -18.48
N PRO A 358 9.01 23.76 -18.47
CA PRO A 358 9.87 23.34 -17.37
C PRO A 358 9.64 24.22 -16.14
N GLN A 359 9.80 23.63 -14.95
CA GLN A 359 9.94 24.36 -13.69
C GLN A 359 11.39 24.28 -13.22
N TYR A 360 11.90 25.32 -12.57
CA TYR A 360 13.31 25.38 -12.16
C TYR A 360 13.46 25.15 -10.65
N TRP A 361 14.33 24.22 -10.27
CA TRP A 361 14.73 23.98 -8.88
C TRP A 361 16.23 23.63 -8.77
N PRO A 362 16.85 23.72 -7.57
CA PRO A 362 18.27 23.42 -7.39
C PRO A 362 18.65 22.01 -7.86
N GLY A 363 19.73 21.91 -8.63
CA GLY A 363 20.20 20.63 -9.17
C GLY A 363 19.47 20.15 -10.44
N LEU A 364 18.42 20.82 -10.90
CA LEU A 364 17.81 20.52 -12.20
C LEU A 364 18.66 21.04 -13.36
N GLN A 365 18.66 20.33 -14.49
CA GLN A 365 19.14 20.79 -15.78
C GLN A 365 17.97 20.86 -16.76
N VAL A 366 17.88 21.98 -17.49
CA VAL A 366 16.85 22.23 -18.50
C VAL A 366 17.55 22.57 -19.80
N GLU A 367 17.22 21.87 -20.88
CA GLU A 367 17.78 22.07 -22.21
C GLU A 367 16.65 22.19 -23.22
N GLN A 368 16.63 23.25 -24.02
CA GLN A 368 15.73 23.31 -25.16
C GLN A 368 16.23 22.34 -26.24
N VAL A 369 15.41 21.37 -26.60
CA VAL A 369 15.77 20.36 -27.61
C VAL A 369 15.10 20.61 -28.94
N LEU A 370 13.91 21.21 -28.96
CA LEU A 370 13.19 21.51 -30.19
C LEU A 370 12.58 22.91 -30.11
N GLU A 371 12.90 23.75 -31.09
CA GLU A 371 12.12 24.95 -31.35
C GLU A 371 10.90 24.59 -32.20
N GLU A 372 9.72 24.98 -31.76
CA GLU A 372 8.49 24.74 -32.49
C GLU A 372 7.55 25.95 -32.37
N LYS A 373 6.69 26.11 -33.37
CA LYS A 373 5.68 27.17 -33.43
C LYS A 373 4.31 26.58 -33.68
N LEU A 374 3.32 27.17 -33.03
CA LEU A 374 1.91 27.02 -33.34
C LEU A 374 1.52 28.00 -34.44
N ILE A 375 1.03 27.47 -35.56
CA ILE A 375 0.57 28.23 -36.71
C ILE A 375 -0.93 28.00 -36.91
N LEU A 376 -1.63 29.04 -37.34
CA LEU A 376 -3.05 28.91 -37.71
C LEU A 376 -3.14 28.32 -39.11
N VAL A 377 -3.76 27.14 -39.21
CA VAL A 377 -4.08 26.49 -40.47
C VAL A 377 -5.58 26.30 -40.60
N GLN A 378 -6.05 26.28 -41.84
CA GLN A 378 -7.45 26.05 -42.17
C GLN A 378 -7.57 25.03 -43.29
N ARG A 379 -8.66 24.26 -43.27
CA ARG A 379 -9.00 23.36 -44.36
C ARG A 379 -9.34 24.17 -45.61
N VAL A 380 -8.73 23.84 -46.76
CA VAL A 380 -8.92 24.61 -48.01
C VAL A 380 -10.37 24.55 -48.50
N SER A 381 -11.00 23.38 -48.40
CA SER A 381 -12.38 23.16 -48.87
C SER A 381 -13.45 23.77 -47.96
N GLN A 382 -13.16 23.94 -46.67
CA GLN A 382 -14.13 24.37 -45.67
C GLN A 382 -13.41 25.03 -44.47
N PRO A 383 -13.15 26.35 -44.50
CA PRO A 383 -12.29 27.01 -43.51
C PRO A 383 -12.97 27.28 -42.16
N ASP A 384 -14.30 27.20 -42.08
CA ASP A 384 -15.09 27.45 -40.87
C ASP A 384 -15.64 26.13 -40.28
N PRO A 385 -15.83 26.06 -38.94
CA PRO A 385 -15.65 27.13 -37.95
C PRO A 385 -14.22 27.22 -37.39
N TYR A 386 -13.94 28.29 -36.64
CA TYR A 386 -12.73 28.34 -35.80
C TYR A 386 -12.85 27.37 -34.61
N VAL A 387 -11.83 26.55 -34.42
CA VAL A 387 -11.69 25.56 -33.36
C VAL A 387 -10.57 26.01 -32.42
N TYR A 388 -10.91 26.30 -31.17
CA TYR A 388 -9.90 26.61 -30.15
C TYR A 388 -9.24 25.31 -29.68
N ILE A 389 -7.91 25.31 -29.60
CA ILE A 389 -7.12 24.17 -29.16
C ILE A 389 -6.29 24.62 -27.97
N ASP A 390 -6.54 24.02 -26.81
CA ASP A 390 -5.86 24.37 -25.58
C ASP A 390 -4.47 23.74 -25.54
N TRP A 391 -3.45 24.54 -25.82
CA TRP A 391 -2.04 24.18 -25.65
C TRP A 391 -1.49 24.58 -24.28
N GLY A 392 -2.37 24.90 -23.32
CA GLY A 392 -2.02 25.23 -21.96
C GLY A 392 -2.12 26.73 -21.63
N PRO A 393 -1.91 27.09 -20.36
CA PRO A 393 -2.20 28.42 -19.84
C PRO A 393 -1.37 29.53 -20.49
N GLY A 394 -0.11 29.25 -20.84
CA GLY A 394 0.76 30.20 -21.53
C GLY A 394 0.27 30.53 -22.94
N PHE A 395 -0.17 29.52 -23.69
CA PHE A 395 -0.77 29.72 -25.00
C PHE A 395 -2.08 30.48 -24.90
N ARG A 396 -2.97 30.10 -23.97
CA ARG A 396 -4.26 30.78 -23.76
C ARG A 396 -4.10 32.28 -23.54
N GLN A 397 -3.18 32.68 -22.66
CA GLN A 397 -2.92 34.08 -22.37
C GLN A 397 -2.48 34.87 -23.62
N GLN A 398 -1.55 34.31 -24.41
CA GLN A 398 -1.06 34.95 -25.63
C GLN A 398 -2.11 34.96 -26.74
N HIS A 399 -2.84 33.86 -26.90
CA HIS A 399 -3.92 33.70 -27.86
C HIS A 399 -5.02 34.73 -27.63
N ASP A 400 -5.54 34.83 -26.41
CA ASP A 400 -6.66 35.72 -26.09
C ASP A 400 -6.27 37.21 -26.23
N ALA A 401 -5.01 37.54 -25.97
CA ALA A 401 -4.48 38.87 -26.20
C ALA A 401 -4.36 39.22 -27.70
N ALA A 402 -3.96 38.25 -28.53
CA ALA A 402 -3.76 38.47 -29.97
C ALA A 402 -5.06 38.34 -30.78
N LEU A 403 -6.02 37.52 -30.31
CA LEU A 403 -7.25 37.17 -31.02
C LEU A 403 -8.46 37.17 -30.05
N PRO A 404 -8.82 38.32 -29.45
CA PRO A 404 -9.90 38.41 -28.47
C PRO A 404 -11.26 37.92 -29.00
N ASP A 405 -11.53 38.14 -30.28
CA ASP A 405 -12.77 37.68 -30.94
C ASP A 405 -12.88 36.16 -31.06
N LYS A 406 -11.75 35.44 -30.96
CA LYS A 406 -11.66 33.97 -31.05
C LYS A 406 -11.52 33.28 -29.68
N ALA A 407 -11.38 34.05 -28.60
CA ALA A 407 -11.23 33.53 -27.23
C ALA A 407 -12.46 32.73 -26.75
N ARG A 408 -13.64 33.00 -27.31
CA ARG A 408 -14.90 32.29 -27.00
C ARG A 408 -15.38 31.42 -28.17
N ALA A 409 -14.47 30.63 -28.73
CA ALA A 409 -14.82 29.69 -29.79
C ALA A 409 -15.93 28.72 -29.35
N ALA A 410 -16.88 28.42 -30.24
CA ALA A 410 -17.96 27.48 -29.95
C ALA A 410 -17.48 26.02 -29.85
N LEU A 411 -16.33 25.71 -30.44
CA LEU A 411 -15.67 24.40 -30.38
C LEU A 411 -14.30 24.55 -29.74
N SER A 412 -14.03 23.73 -28.73
CA SER A 412 -12.74 23.68 -28.03
C SER A 412 -12.27 22.26 -27.80
N PHE A 413 -10.99 21.99 -28.03
CA PHE A 413 -10.32 20.72 -27.73
C PHE A 413 -9.09 20.97 -26.86
N ASN A 414 -8.73 20.01 -26.01
CA ASN A 414 -7.47 20.03 -25.24
C ASN A 414 -6.44 19.00 -25.75
N LEU A 415 -6.77 18.28 -26.82
CA LEU A 415 -5.91 17.30 -27.48
C LEU A 415 -5.78 17.66 -28.95
N GLY A 416 -4.64 18.22 -29.34
CA GLY A 416 -4.35 18.64 -30.73
C GLY A 416 -4.66 17.56 -31.78
N PRO A 417 -4.24 16.30 -31.61
CA PRO A 417 -4.61 15.21 -32.52
C PRO A 417 -6.10 15.08 -32.84
N LEU A 418 -6.94 15.12 -31.81
CA LEU A 418 -8.39 15.01 -31.95
C LEU A 418 -8.95 16.22 -32.69
N ALA A 419 -8.43 17.42 -32.40
CA ALA A 419 -8.80 18.64 -33.11
C ALA A 419 -8.41 18.60 -34.59
N LEU A 420 -7.25 18.04 -34.92
CA LEU A 420 -6.77 17.91 -36.29
C LEU A 420 -7.69 16.98 -37.08
N GLN A 421 -8.01 15.81 -36.52
CA GLN A 421 -8.92 14.86 -37.14
C GLN A 421 -10.31 15.49 -37.36
N TYR A 422 -10.85 16.19 -36.36
CA TYR A 422 -12.12 16.89 -36.51
C TYR A 422 -12.10 17.87 -37.68
N ILE A 423 -11.07 18.72 -37.79
CA ILE A 423 -10.94 19.70 -38.89
C ILE A 423 -10.74 19.01 -40.26
N LEU A 424 -10.02 17.90 -40.30
CA LEU A 424 -9.85 17.13 -41.53
C LEU A 424 -11.17 16.53 -42.04
N GLU A 425 -12.05 16.09 -41.15
CA GLU A 425 -13.33 15.46 -41.47
C GLU A 425 -14.48 16.46 -41.67
N HIS A 426 -14.53 17.53 -40.88
CA HIS A 426 -15.69 18.44 -40.79
C HIS A 426 -15.39 19.89 -41.23
N GLY A 427 -14.14 20.20 -41.56
CA GLY A 427 -13.69 21.56 -41.86
C GLY A 427 -13.39 22.38 -40.62
N GLY A 428 -12.81 23.56 -40.85
CA GLY A 428 -12.47 24.52 -39.81
C GLY A 428 -11.02 25.03 -39.87
N ALA A 429 -10.68 25.80 -38.84
CA ALA A 429 -9.36 26.39 -38.64
C ALA A 429 -8.91 26.29 -37.19
N GLY A 430 -7.63 26.00 -36.95
CA GLY A 430 -7.08 25.84 -35.60
C GLY A 430 -5.57 26.02 -35.54
N TYR A 431 -5.04 26.26 -34.34
CA TYR A 431 -3.61 26.38 -34.11
C TYR A 431 -2.97 25.01 -33.91
N PHE A 432 -2.00 24.67 -34.77
CA PHE A 432 -1.27 23.42 -34.69
C PHE A 432 0.23 23.63 -34.75
N ARG A 433 0.96 22.67 -34.20
CA ARG A 433 2.40 22.57 -34.33
C ARG A 433 2.78 22.42 -35.80
N THR A 434 3.70 23.25 -36.26
CA THR A 434 4.06 23.36 -37.68
C THR A 434 4.44 22.00 -38.28
N ARG A 435 5.22 21.18 -37.56
CA ARG A 435 5.66 19.86 -38.07
C ARG A 435 4.51 18.87 -38.25
N VAL A 436 3.51 18.92 -37.37
CA VAL A 436 2.35 18.01 -37.41
C VAL A 436 1.51 18.27 -38.67
N VAL A 437 1.40 19.53 -39.08
CA VAL A 437 0.54 19.93 -40.22
C VAL A 437 1.31 20.09 -41.54
N GLN A 438 2.63 19.91 -41.55
CA GLN A 438 3.47 20.25 -42.70
C GLN A 438 3.09 19.44 -43.96
N SER A 439 2.87 18.12 -43.87
CA SER A 439 2.47 17.34 -45.05
C SER A 439 1.09 17.72 -45.58
N TYR A 440 0.18 18.16 -44.72
CA TYR A 440 -1.15 18.65 -45.13
C TYR A 440 -1.06 20.01 -45.82
N LEU A 441 -0.07 20.83 -45.46
CA LEU A 441 0.26 22.06 -46.18
C LEU A 441 0.90 21.73 -47.54
N ASP A 442 1.85 20.81 -47.58
CA ASP A 442 2.58 20.43 -48.80
C ASP A 442 1.66 19.75 -49.82
N SER A 443 0.69 18.95 -49.36
CA SER A 443 -0.34 18.32 -50.20
C SER A 443 -1.48 19.26 -50.61
N GLY A 444 -1.53 20.48 -50.07
CA GLY A 444 -2.59 21.45 -50.35
C GLY A 444 -3.94 21.13 -49.71
N VAL A 445 -3.98 20.16 -48.81
CA VAL A 445 -5.18 19.78 -48.03
C VAL A 445 -5.56 20.89 -47.04
N MET A 446 -4.55 21.49 -46.41
CA MET A 446 -4.67 22.64 -45.55
C MET A 446 -3.85 23.80 -46.11
N GLN A 447 -4.18 25.01 -45.68
CA GLN A 447 -3.39 26.20 -45.97
C GLN A 447 -3.19 27.02 -44.72
N ARG A 448 -2.07 27.74 -44.64
CA ARG A 448 -1.83 28.72 -43.57
C ARG A 448 -2.80 29.88 -43.72
N VAL A 449 -3.35 30.36 -42.61
CA VAL A 449 -4.18 31.57 -42.61
C VAL A 449 -3.26 32.78 -42.74
N PRO A 450 -3.38 33.59 -43.81
CA PRO A 450 -2.49 34.72 -44.03
C PRO A 450 -2.58 35.74 -42.88
N LYS A 451 -1.42 36.25 -42.45
CA LYS A 451 -1.28 37.28 -41.38
C LYS A 451 -1.79 36.86 -39.99
N ALA A 452 -2.06 35.57 -39.77
CA ALA A 452 -2.34 35.08 -38.42
C ALA A 452 -1.08 35.14 -37.54
N PRO A 453 -1.19 35.46 -36.25
CA PRO A 453 -0.05 35.43 -35.34
C PRO A 453 0.51 34.00 -35.21
N GLU A 454 1.80 33.87 -34.97
CA GLU A 454 2.45 32.60 -34.63
C GLU A 454 2.85 32.62 -33.17
N PHE A 455 2.71 31.49 -32.47
CA PHE A 455 3.09 31.38 -31.06
C PHE A 455 4.24 30.40 -30.88
N SER A 456 5.25 30.78 -30.08
CA SER A 456 6.36 29.88 -29.76
C SER A 456 5.89 28.78 -28.81
N PHE A 457 6.27 27.53 -29.10
CA PHE A 457 5.90 26.36 -28.31
C PHE A 457 7.03 25.32 -28.28
N PRO A 458 8.18 25.67 -27.64
CA PRO A 458 9.37 24.82 -27.63
C PRO A 458 9.19 23.56 -26.77
N THR A 459 9.99 22.54 -27.05
CA THR A 459 10.12 21.33 -26.23
C THR A 459 11.43 21.36 -25.47
N PHE A 460 11.36 21.09 -24.17
CA PHE A 460 12.50 21.03 -23.27
C PHE A 460 12.75 19.61 -22.79
N LEU A 461 14.03 19.26 -22.73
CA LEU A 461 14.54 18.12 -21.99
C LEU A 461 14.89 18.58 -20.57
N VAL A 462 14.43 17.81 -19.58
CA VAL A 462 14.64 18.08 -18.17
C VAL A 462 15.20 16.84 -17.48
N TYR A 463 16.25 16.99 -16.69
CA TYR A 463 16.86 15.90 -15.92
C TYR A 463 17.61 16.41 -14.68
N SER A 464 17.85 15.53 -13.71
CA SER A 464 18.56 15.88 -12.47
C SER A 464 20.07 15.80 -12.65
N ARG A 465 20.80 16.88 -12.33
CA ARG A 465 22.28 16.90 -12.34
C ARG A 465 22.89 15.97 -11.30
N ALA A 466 22.16 15.69 -10.21
CA ALA A 466 22.62 14.75 -9.17
C ALA A 466 22.65 13.29 -9.67
N ARG A 467 21.92 12.99 -10.75
CA ARG A 467 21.87 11.66 -11.39
C ARG A 467 22.56 11.63 -12.75
N ASP A 468 23.40 12.62 -13.01
CA ASP A 468 24.17 12.66 -14.23
C ASP A 468 25.13 11.46 -14.29
N SER A 469 24.88 10.57 -15.26
CA SER A 469 25.62 9.33 -15.44
C SER A 469 26.02 9.19 -16.90
N ALA A 470 27.08 8.41 -17.18
CA ALA A 470 27.53 8.18 -18.55
C ALA A 470 26.42 7.60 -19.45
N VAL A 471 25.55 6.74 -18.88
CA VAL A 471 24.42 6.14 -19.59
C VAL A 471 23.31 7.15 -19.83
N LEU A 472 23.00 8.00 -18.85
CA LEU A 472 22.06 9.10 -19.05
C LEU A 472 22.58 10.04 -20.15
N GLN A 473 23.83 10.45 -20.12
CA GLN A 473 24.42 11.29 -21.17
C GLN A 473 24.38 10.64 -22.55
N GLN A 474 24.64 9.33 -22.64
CA GLN A 474 24.45 8.58 -23.88
C GLN A 474 22.98 8.62 -24.35
N ALA A 475 22.04 8.41 -23.43
CA ALA A 475 20.61 8.48 -23.72
C ALA A 475 20.18 9.87 -24.24
N LEU A 476 20.67 10.94 -23.61
CA LEU A 476 20.43 12.32 -24.05
C LEU A 476 21.07 12.61 -25.42
N GLY A 477 22.25 12.04 -25.70
CA GLY A 477 22.89 12.10 -27.00
C GLY A 477 22.02 11.50 -28.12
N LEU A 478 21.48 10.31 -27.89
CA LEU A 478 20.58 9.63 -28.82
C LEU A 478 19.29 10.43 -29.07
N LEU A 479 18.73 11.06 -28.04
CA LEU A 479 17.58 11.96 -28.23
C LEU A 479 17.91 13.09 -29.22
N ARG A 480 19.08 13.73 -29.08
CA ARG A 480 19.49 14.82 -29.97
C ARG A 480 19.66 14.36 -31.42
N GLU A 481 20.07 13.11 -31.63
CA GLU A 481 20.12 12.50 -32.97
C GLU A 481 18.70 12.29 -33.54
N VAL A 482 17.78 11.75 -32.74
CA VAL A 482 16.37 11.56 -33.12
C VAL A 482 15.70 12.90 -33.47
N VAL A 483 15.98 13.96 -32.71
CA VAL A 483 15.46 15.31 -32.99
C VAL A 483 15.98 15.86 -34.32
N LYS A 484 17.24 15.56 -34.67
CA LYS A 484 17.86 16.01 -35.93
C LYS A 484 17.38 15.22 -37.14
N ALA A 485 16.97 13.97 -36.97
CA ALA A 485 16.46 13.15 -38.05
C ALA A 485 15.15 13.74 -38.59
N GLU A 486 15.08 14.00 -39.90
CA GLU A 486 13.85 14.43 -40.59
C GLU A 486 12.81 13.30 -40.54
N SER A 487 12.01 13.28 -39.47
CA SER A 487 10.86 12.39 -39.34
C SER A 487 9.60 13.14 -39.77
N ASP A 488 8.72 12.49 -40.53
CA ASP A 488 7.40 13.03 -40.85
C ASP A 488 6.47 12.90 -39.63
N TRP A 489 6.05 14.04 -39.06
CA TRP A 489 5.18 14.10 -37.88
C TRP A 489 3.68 13.97 -38.21
N SER A 490 3.33 13.91 -39.50
CA SER A 490 1.94 13.97 -39.97
C SER A 490 1.26 12.60 -40.16
N GLN A 491 2.03 11.53 -40.37
CA GLN A 491 1.55 10.26 -40.92
C GLN A 491 0.73 9.34 -39.98
N ARG A 492 0.28 9.78 -38.79
CA ARG A 492 0.07 8.82 -37.68
C ARG A 492 -1.27 8.85 -36.95
N TRP A 493 -2.33 9.33 -37.59
CA TRP A 493 -3.70 8.91 -37.24
C TRP A 493 -4.37 8.26 -38.45
N ASP A 494 -3.79 7.14 -38.91
CA ASP A 494 -4.57 6.16 -39.67
C ASP A 494 -5.44 5.41 -38.63
N PRO A 495 -6.78 5.43 -38.69
CA PRO A 495 -7.67 4.87 -37.66
C PRO A 495 -7.70 3.32 -37.61
N LEU A 496 -6.60 2.65 -37.96
CA LEU A 496 -6.49 1.20 -38.01
C LEU A 496 -5.29 0.69 -37.20
N ILE A 497 -5.37 0.83 -35.87
CA ILE A 497 -4.94 -0.19 -34.89
C ILE A 497 -5.98 -0.26 -33.78
#